data_AF-A0A1V2A5I4-F1
#
_entry.id   AF-A0A1V2A5I4-F1
#
_cell.length_a   1.000
_cell.length_b   1.000
_cell.length_c   1.000
_cell.angle_alpha   90.00
_cell.angle_beta   90.00
_cell.angle_gamma   90.00
#
_symmetry.space_group_name_H-M   'P 1'
#
loop_
_entity.id
_entity.type
_entity.pdbx_description
1 polymer ?
#
loop_
_entity_poly.entity_id
_entity_poly.type
_entity_poly.pdbx_seq_one_letter_code
_entity_poly.pdbx_strand_id
1 'polypeptide(L)'
;MTMTAIILAILIGTFKIVVSCLPTSAVTWLISKFEMHGKLSEENVIITFDGKRLEDGDKIQVIQDFNEATVLEKYYIFPGNEHLFLHPENSGTPLVIDTKKGKKEIKLFVYSYEDHVDVVRQYKKKVIAYSVRSDSLQKRAMPVTAELDFV
;
A
#
# COMPACT_ATOMS: atom_id res chain seq x y z
N MET A 1 -9.86 22.79 44.15
CA MET A 1 -9.38 23.58 43.01
C MET A 1 -7.87 23.46 42.81
N THR A 2 -7.05 23.53 43.85
CA THR A 2 -5.58 23.39 43.75
C THR A 2 -5.11 21.95 43.54
N MET A 3 -5.66 20.97 44.27
CA MET A 3 -5.30 19.54 44.11
C MET A 3 -5.58 19.01 42.71
N THR A 4 -6.70 19.42 42.10
CA THR A 4 -7.05 19.07 40.72
C THR A 4 -6.07 19.67 39.71
N ALA A 5 -5.62 20.92 39.93
CA ALA A 5 -4.63 21.57 39.07
C ALA A 5 -3.24 20.90 39.18
N ILE A 6 -2.84 20.47 40.38
CA ILE A 6 -1.58 19.75 40.61
C ILE A 6 -1.61 18.38 39.92
N ILE A 7 -2.68 17.62 40.09
CA ILE A 7 -2.85 16.32 39.41
C ILE A 7 -2.79 16.50 37.89
N LEU A 8 -3.48 17.52 37.36
CA LEU A 8 -3.47 17.81 35.92
C LEU A 8 -2.06 18.21 35.44
N ALA A 9 -1.31 19.00 36.21
CA ALA A 9 0.06 19.39 35.86
C ALA A 9 0.99 18.17 35.80
N ILE A 10 0.88 17.24 36.75
CA ILE A 10 1.65 15.98 36.75
C ILE A 10 1.28 15.14 35.53
N LEU A 11 -0.01 15.04 35.20
CA LEU A 11 -0.50 14.26 34.06
C LEU A 11 -0.03 14.83 32.72
N ILE A 12 -0.06 16.16 32.56
CA ILE A 12 0.46 16.85 31.36
C ILE A 12 1.99 16.73 31.29
N GLY A 13 2.69 16.87 32.41
CA GLY A 13 4.15 16.76 32.47
C GLY A 13 4.64 15.36 32.09
N THR A 14 4.03 14.33 32.66
CA THR A 14 4.33 12.92 32.31
C THR A 14 4.00 12.62 30.85
N PHE A 15 2.84 13.08 30.35
CA PHE A 15 2.48 12.94 28.94
C PHE A 15 3.50 13.60 28.01
N LYS A 16 3.99 14.81 28.35
CA LYS A 16 5.04 15.50 27.58
C LYS A 16 6.30 14.66 27.47
N ILE A 17 6.77 14.06 28.57
CA ILE A 17 7.98 13.21 28.58
C ILE A 17 7.76 11.98 27.69
N VAL A 18 6.60 11.33 27.80
CA VAL A 18 6.26 10.18 26.96
C VAL A 18 6.29 10.56 25.47
N VAL A 19 5.66 11.67 25.09
CA VAL A 19 5.59 12.11 23.68
C VAL A 19 6.94 12.56 23.13
N SER A 20 7.80 13.16 23.96
CA SER A 20 9.13 13.65 23.52
C SER A 20 10.21 12.57 23.50
N CYS A 21 10.02 11.45 24.21
CA CYS A 21 10.99 10.37 24.31
C CYS A 21 10.49 9.03 23.75
N LEU A 22 9.59 9.03 22.75
CA LEU A 22 9.24 7.78 22.08
C LEU A 22 10.48 7.18 21.39
N PRO A 23 10.79 5.89 21.62
CA PRO A 23 11.82 5.20 20.87
C PRO A 23 11.52 5.26 19.36
N THR A 24 12.55 5.36 18.52
CA THR A 24 12.41 5.35 17.05
C THR A 24 11.57 4.17 16.55
N SER A 25 11.71 3.00 17.16
CA SER A 25 10.90 1.81 16.86
C SER A 25 9.40 2.01 17.16
N ALA A 26 9.06 2.70 18.25
CA ALA A 26 7.68 3.01 18.60
C ALA A 26 7.08 4.05 17.64
N VAL A 27 7.87 5.05 17.25
CA VAL A 27 7.47 6.07 16.27
C VAL A 27 7.23 5.43 14.89
N THR A 28 8.16 4.61 14.40
CA THR A 28 8.00 3.89 13.12
C THR A 28 6.81 2.94 13.12
N TRP A 29 6.58 2.21 14.23
CA TRP A 29 5.36 1.40 14.38
C TRP A 29 4.08 2.25 14.33
N LEU A 30 4.07 3.43 14.99
CA LEU A 30 2.92 4.32 14.98
C LEU A 30 2.64 4.85 13.57
N ILE A 31 3.67 5.31 12.85
CA ILE A 31 3.56 5.79 11.47
C ILE A 31 3.06 4.68 10.54
N SER A 32 3.57 3.45 10.68
CA SER A 32 3.17 2.29 9.86
C SER A 32 1.68 1.92 9.94
N LYS A 33 0.97 2.39 10.97
CA LYS A 33 -0.49 2.21 11.08
C LYS A 33 -1.28 3.15 10.18
N PHE A 34 -0.72 4.31 9.86
CA PHE A 34 -1.35 5.33 9.04
C PHE A 34 -0.81 5.33 7.60
N GLU A 35 0.26 4.59 7.32
CA GLU A 35 0.72 4.31 5.96
C GLU A 35 -0.42 3.69 5.15
N MET A 36 -0.88 4.44 4.15
CA MET A 36 -1.92 4.03 3.22
C MET A 36 -1.44 2.85 2.37
N HIS A 37 -0.16 2.93 1.98
CA HIS A 37 0.58 1.89 1.30
C HIS A 37 1.34 1.06 2.31
N GLY A 38 0.69 0.00 2.80
CA GLY A 38 1.28 -0.89 3.77
C GLY A 38 2.30 -1.81 3.12
N LYS A 39 3.50 -1.89 3.69
CA LYS A 39 4.56 -2.78 3.20
C LYS A 39 4.15 -4.26 3.22
N LEU A 40 4.54 -4.97 2.18
CA LEU A 40 4.39 -6.41 1.97
C LEU A 40 5.54 -7.19 2.62
N SER A 41 5.23 -8.37 3.14
CA SER A 41 6.18 -9.33 3.72
C SER A 41 6.22 -10.61 2.88
N GLU A 42 7.40 -11.15 2.60
CA GLU A 42 7.58 -12.32 1.73
C GLU A 42 6.81 -13.58 2.17
N GLU A 43 6.72 -13.81 3.48
CA GLU A 43 6.14 -15.03 4.09
C GLU A 43 4.66 -15.25 3.77
N ASN A 44 3.89 -14.18 3.56
CA ASN A 44 2.43 -14.23 3.49
C ASN A 44 1.90 -13.49 2.26
N VAL A 45 2.63 -13.57 1.15
CA VAL A 45 2.28 -12.90 -0.11
C VAL A 45 2.29 -13.90 -1.25
N ILE A 46 1.17 -13.92 -2.00
CA ILE A 46 1.04 -14.62 -3.27
C ILE A 46 0.79 -13.55 -4.32
N ILE A 47 1.63 -13.53 -5.37
CA ILE A 47 1.48 -12.56 -6.47
C ILE A 47 1.13 -13.32 -7.73
N THR A 48 0.09 -12.85 -8.40
CA THR A 48 -0.43 -13.44 -9.63
C THR A 48 -0.48 -12.35 -10.71
N PHE A 49 0.07 -12.65 -11.88
CA PHE A 49 -0.03 -11.81 -13.07
C PHE A 49 -0.61 -12.63 -14.21
N ASP A 50 -1.65 -12.11 -14.87
CA ASP A 50 -2.35 -12.82 -15.96
C ASP A 50 -2.80 -14.25 -15.58
N GLY A 51 -3.28 -14.42 -14.34
CA GLY A 51 -3.70 -15.71 -13.79
C GLY A 51 -2.55 -16.68 -13.44
N LYS A 52 -1.29 -16.34 -13.72
CA LYS A 52 -0.11 -17.13 -13.37
C LYS A 52 0.56 -16.61 -12.11
N ARG A 53 0.93 -17.53 -11.21
CA ARG A 53 1.71 -17.17 -10.01
C ARG A 53 3.14 -16.85 -10.41
N LEU A 54 3.68 -15.76 -9.89
CA LEU A 54 5.09 -15.40 -10.07
C LEU A 54 5.99 -16.33 -9.24
N GLU A 55 7.15 -16.67 -9.81
CA GLU A 55 8.19 -17.44 -9.14
C GLU A 55 8.90 -16.60 -8.07
N ASP A 56 9.64 -17.25 -7.16
CA ASP A 56 10.20 -16.60 -5.97
C ASP A 56 11.11 -15.39 -6.29
N GLY A 57 11.89 -15.45 -7.38
CA GLY A 57 12.74 -14.34 -7.81
C GLY A 57 11.95 -13.09 -8.22
N ASP A 58 10.99 -13.25 -9.14
CA ASP A 58 10.14 -12.15 -9.60
C ASP A 58 9.24 -11.63 -8.48
N LYS A 59 8.77 -12.52 -7.61
CA LYS A 59 7.98 -12.18 -6.43
C LYS A 59 8.74 -11.24 -5.50
N ILE A 60 10.00 -11.54 -5.16
CA ILE A 60 10.81 -10.71 -4.27
C ILE A 60 10.97 -9.31 -4.86
N GLN A 61 11.23 -9.22 -6.17
CA GLN A 61 11.41 -7.94 -6.82
C GLN A 61 10.13 -7.11 -6.83
N VAL A 62 8.98 -7.71 -7.11
CA VAL A 62 7.68 -7.00 -7.03
C VAL A 62 7.38 -6.54 -5.60
N ILE A 63 7.71 -7.33 -4.58
CA ILE A 63 7.55 -6.93 -3.17
C ILE A 63 8.42 -5.70 -2.86
N GLN A 64 9.66 -5.68 -3.34
CA GLN A 64 10.56 -4.55 -3.15
C GLN A 64 10.05 -3.31 -3.88
N ASP A 65 9.73 -3.44 -5.18
CA ASP A 65 9.23 -2.37 -6.04
C ASP A 65 7.94 -1.75 -5.49
N PHE A 66 7.08 -2.59 -4.88
CA PHE A 66 5.90 -2.14 -4.15
C PHE A 66 6.30 -1.39 -2.88
N ASN A 67 7.10 -2.00 -1.99
CA ASN A 67 7.46 -1.38 -0.71
C ASN A 67 8.20 -0.04 -0.81
N GLU A 68 8.88 0.20 -1.93
CA GLU A 68 9.60 1.45 -2.23
C GLU A 68 8.72 2.49 -2.95
N ALA A 69 7.52 2.12 -3.41
CA ALA A 69 6.63 3.02 -4.12
C ALA A 69 6.16 4.20 -3.25
N THR A 70 6.11 5.38 -3.84
CA THR A 70 5.69 6.61 -3.14
C THR A 70 4.22 6.89 -3.43
N VAL A 71 3.40 7.02 -2.38
CA VAL A 71 1.98 7.37 -2.53
C VAL A 71 1.84 8.80 -3.03
N LEU A 72 1.08 8.98 -4.10
CA LEU A 72 0.77 10.28 -4.68
C LEU A 72 -0.55 10.82 -4.13
N GLU A 73 -1.64 10.11 -4.40
CA GLU A 73 -2.99 10.58 -4.11
C GLU A 73 -3.90 9.42 -3.71
N LYS A 74 -4.87 9.73 -2.85
CA LYS A 74 -5.93 8.79 -2.50
C LYS A 74 -7.21 9.13 -3.24
N TYR A 75 -7.79 8.14 -3.91
CA TYR A 75 -9.09 8.32 -4.54
C TYR A 75 -10.23 8.25 -3.53
N TYR A 76 -11.20 9.13 -3.70
CA TYR A 76 -12.45 9.09 -2.97
C TYR A 76 -13.40 8.11 -3.67
N ILE A 77 -13.79 7.04 -2.97
CA ILE A 77 -14.73 6.03 -3.46
C ILE A 77 -16.10 6.30 -2.84
N PHE A 78 -17.10 6.49 -3.69
CA PHE A 78 -18.48 6.63 -3.25
C PHE A 78 -19.12 5.25 -3.09
N PRO A 79 -19.97 5.04 -2.07
CA PRO A 79 -20.69 3.78 -1.94
C PRO A 79 -21.50 3.49 -3.21
N GLY A 80 -21.29 2.32 -3.83
CA GLY A 80 -21.95 1.90 -5.06
C GLY A 80 -21.13 2.03 -6.34
N ASN A 81 -19.98 2.72 -6.31
CA ASN A 81 -19.09 2.86 -7.47
C ASN A 81 -17.78 2.06 -7.36
N GLU A 82 -17.68 1.17 -6.37
CA GLU A 82 -16.46 0.40 -6.07
C GLU A 82 -15.99 -0.45 -7.26
N HIS A 83 -16.94 -0.92 -8.06
CA HIS A 83 -16.67 -1.77 -9.23
C HIS A 83 -15.83 -1.05 -10.30
N LEU A 84 -15.98 0.28 -10.44
CA LEU A 84 -15.22 1.08 -11.42
C LEU A 84 -13.72 1.07 -11.10
N PHE A 85 -13.36 0.99 -9.82
CA PHE A 85 -11.97 0.89 -9.38
C PHE A 85 -11.46 -0.56 -9.45
N LEU A 86 -12.33 -1.54 -9.22
CA LEU A 86 -11.95 -2.95 -9.32
C LEU A 86 -11.76 -3.42 -10.76
N HIS A 87 -12.39 -2.76 -11.74
CA HIS A 87 -12.27 -3.05 -13.16
C HIS A 87 -12.23 -1.75 -13.98
N PRO A 88 -11.09 -1.04 -13.99
CA PRO A 88 -10.97 0.19 -14.77
C PRO A 88 -11.00 -0.12 -16.28
N GLU A 89 -11.77 0.65 -17.05
CA GLU A 89 -12.00 0.42 -18.49
C GLU A 89 -10.72 0.49 -19.33
N ASN A 90 -9.76 1.33 -18.95
CA ASN A 90 -8.51 1.57 -19.69
C ASN A 90 -7.28 0.95 -19.01
N SER A 91 -7.49 -0.04 -18.13
CA SER A 91 -6.37 -0.69 -17.45
C SER A 91 -5.92 -1.96 -18.19
N GLY A 92 -4.60 -2.15 -18.29
CA GLY A 92 -4.04 -3.44 -18.69
C GLY A 92 -4.32 -4.53 -17.63
N THR A 93 -3.81 -5.73 -17.87
CA THR A 93 -3.95 -6.84 -16.92
C THR A 93 -3.32 -6.48 -15.57
N PRO A 94 -4.08 -6.46 -14.46
CA PRO A 94 -3.52 -6.11 -13.16
C PRO A 94 -2.60 -7.17 -12.62
N LEU A 95 -1.61 -6.72 -11.86
CA LEU A 95 -0.90 -7.58 -10.92
C LEU A 95 -1.73 -7.71 -9.64
N VAL A 96 -2.08 -8.94 -9.28
CA VAL A 96 -2.93 -9.26 -8.12
C VAL A 96 -2.06 -9.79 -6.99
N ILE A 97 -2.08 -9.10 -5.85
CA ILE A 97 -1.33 -9.46 -4.65
C ILE A 97 -2.32 -9.88 -3.56
N ASP A 98 -2.28 -11.17 -3.21
CA ASP A 98 -2.99 -11.71 -2.06
C ASP A 98 -2.05 -11.72 -0.85
N THR A 99 -2.43 -11.01 0.22
CA THR A 99 -1.63 -10.90 1.44
C THR A 99 -2.44 -11.00 2.72
N LYS A 100 -1.78 -11.36 3.82
CA LYS A 100 -2.39 -11.42 5.16
C LYS A 100 -1.72 -10.44 6.11
N LYS A 101 -2.50 -9.54 6.71
CA LYS A 101 -2.06 -8.66 7.80
C LYS A 101 -2.77 -9.06 9.09
N GLY A 102 -2.10 -9.85 9.93
CA GLY A 102 -2.72 -10.50 11.09
C GLY A 102 -3.84 -11.45 10.64
N LYS A 103 -5.06 -11.28 11.16
CA LYS A 103 -6.24 -12.09 10.76
C LYS A 103 -6.98 -11.55 9.53
N LYS A 104 -6.45 -10.53 8.85
CA LYS A 104 -7.12 -9.86 7.74
C LYS A 104 -6.51 -10.30 6.42
N GLU A 105 -7.32 -10.95 5.59
CA GLU A 105 -6.97 -11.27 4.21
C GLU A 105 -7.24 -10.04 3.32
N ILE A 106 -6.20 -9.54 2.68
CA ILE A 106 -6.22 -8.33 1.88
C ILE A 106 -5.84 -8.73 0.46
N LYS A 107 -6.63 -8.28 -0.51
CA LYS A 107 -6.31 -8.39 -1.92
C LYS A 107 -5.97 -7.00 -2.45
N LEU A 108 -4.86 -6.88 -3.15
CA LEU A 108 -4.44 -5.65 -3.82
C LEU A 108 -4.46 -5.92 -5.32
N PHE A 109 -5.09 -5.03 -6.07
CA PHE A 109 -4.99 -4.96 -7.52
C PHE A 109 -4.08 -3.80 -7.86
N VAL A 110 -3.03 -4.07 -8.62
CA VAL A 110 -2.04 -3.10 -9.04
C VAL A 110 -2.20 -2.89 -10.55
N TYR A 111 -2.72 -1.73 -10.92
CA TYR A 111 -2.95 -1.29 -12.29
C TYR A 111 -1.85 -0.34 -12.69
N SER A 112 -1.17 -0.63 -13.79
CA SER A 112 -0.11 0.22 -14.27
C SER A 112 -0.58 1.08 -15.42
N TYR A 113 -0.23 2.35 -15.36
CA TYR A 113 -0.40 3.34 -16.41
C TYR A 113 0.98 3.90 -16.81
N GLU A 114 1.02 4.72 -17.85
CA GLU A 114 2.27 5.29 -18.38
C GLU A 114 2.94 6.27 -17.40
N ASP A 115 2.14 6.98 -16.60
CA ASP A 115 2.58 8.06 -15.73
C ASP A 115 2.51 7.70 -14.23
N HIS A 116 1.63 6.76 -13.85
CA HIS A 116 1.41 6.36 -12.46
C HIS A 116 0.99 4.88 -12.35
N VAL A 117 0.85 4.40 -11.11
CA VAL A 117 0.35 3.06 -10.81
C VAL A 117 -0.78 3.20 -9.81
N ASP A 118 -1.94 2.64 -10.11
CA ASP A 118 -3.06 2.62 -9.17
C ASP A 118 -3.08 1.31 -8.39
N VAL A 119 -3.28 1.44 -7.08
CA VAL A 119 -3.41 0.32 -6.17
C VAL A 119 -4.80 0.34 -5.54
N VAL A 120 -5.55 -0.73 -5.81
CA VAL A 120 -6.89 -0.94 -5.29
C VAL A 120 -6.84 -2.02 -4.23
N ARG A 121 -6.99 -1.60 -2.98
CA ARG A 121 -6.99 -2.45 -1.81
C ARG A 121 -8.40 -2.87 -1.45
N GLN A 122 -8.66 -4.17 -1.50
CA GLN A 122 -9.90 -4.79 -1.10
C GLN A 122 -9.72 -5.58 0.20
N TYR A 123 -10.60 -5.32 1.17
CA TYR A 123 -10.74 -6.11 2.39
C TYR A 123 -12.22 -6.33 2.70
N LYS A 124 -12.68 -7.59 2.63
CA LYS A 124 -14.11 -7.93 2.70
C LYS A 124 -14.90 -7.09 1.69
N LYS A 125 -15.80 -6.22 2.16
CA LYS A 125 -16.60 -5.30 1.34
C LYS A 125 -16.00 -3.89 1.20
N LYS A 126 -14.89 -3.60 1.89
CA LYS A 126 -14.25 -2.27 1.84
C LYS A 126 -13.25 -2.22 0.69
N VAL A 127 -13.36 -1.19 -0.13
CA VAL A 127 -12.42 -0.87 -1.20
C VAL A 127 -11.77 0.47 -0.89
N ILE A 128 -10.47 0.55 -1.10
CA ILE A 128 -9.67 1.79 -1.02
C ILE A 128 -8.81 1.81 -2.26
N ALA A 129 -8.85 2.89 -3.03
CA ALA A 129 -8.00 3.08 -4.20
C ALA A 129 -7.10 4.29 -3.97
N TYR A 130 -5.87 4.20 -4.44
CA TYR A 130 -4.88 5.25 -4.35
C TYR A 130 -3.82 5.06 -5.43
N SER A 131 -3.19 6.16 -5.84
CA SER A 131 -2.14 6.18 -6.83
C SER A 131 -0.77 6.21 -6.17
N VAL A 132 0.18 5.51 -6.78
CA VAL A 132 1.58 5.46 -6.38
C VAL A 132 2.49 5.74 -7.57
N ARG A 133 3.68 6.26 -7.28
CA ARG A 133 4.76 6.41 -8.25
C ARG A 133 5.83 5.37 -7.99
N SER A 134 6.11 4.56 -9.00
CA SER A 134 7.21 3.60 -9.01
C SER A 134 7.57 3.27 -10.45
N ASP A 135 8.73 3.73 -10.90
CA ASP A 135 9.21 3.49 -12.26
C ASP A 135 9.36 1.98 -12.53
N SER A 136 9.72 1.19 -11.50
CA SER A 136 9.89 -0.26 -11.60
C SER A 136 8.54 -0.98 -11.78
N LEU A 137 7.52 -0.59 -11.01
CA LEU A 137 6.18 -1.16 -11.17
C LEU A 137 5.54 -0.78 -12.51
N GLN A 138 5.79 0.45 -12.99
CA GLN A 138 5.29 0.91 -14.29
C GLN A 138 5.83 0.07 -15.44
N LYS A 139 7.14 -0.18 -15.44
CA LYS A 139 7.82 -0.94 -16.51
C LYS A 139 7.45 -2.43 -16.53
N ARG A 140 7.12 -3.04 -15.38
CA ARG A 140 6.78 -4.47 -15.29
C ARG A 140 5.43 -4.83 -15.87
N ALA A 141 4.48 -3.93 -15.78
CA ALA A 141 3.11 -4.16 -16.25
C ALA A 141 2.92 -3.73 -17.71
N MET A 142 3.93 -3.11 -18.32
CA MET A 142 4.00 -3.02 -19.77
C MET A 142 4.21 -4.41 -20.35
N PRO A 143 3.33 -4.90 -21.26
CA PRO A 143 3.67 -6.06 -22.05
C PRO A 143 4.97 -5.75 -22.81
N VAL A 144 5.95 -6.67 -22.73
CA VAL A 144 7.21 -6.60 -23.47
C VAL A 144 6.90 -6.44 -24.96
N THR A 145 6.83 -5.18 -25.39
CA THR A 145 6.68 -4.74 -26.78
C THR A 145 7.55 -3.50 -26.94
N ALA A 146 8.83 -3.65 -26.61
CA ALA A 146 9.85 -2.63 -26.80
C ALA A 146 11.17 -3.25 -27.33
N GLU A 147 11.06 -4.34 -28.09
CA GLU A 147 12.08 -4.77 -29.04
C GLU A 147 11.36 -4.99 -30.38
N LEU A 148 11.94 -4.49 -31.48
CA LEU A 148 11.33 -4.14 -32.78
C LEU A 148 10.72 -2.72 -32.74
N ASP A 149 11.44 -1.65 -33.04
CA ASP A 149 12.06 -1.39 -34.35
C ASP A 149 13.33 -0.51 -34.24
N PHE A 150 14.48 -1.11 -34.57
CA PHE A 150 15.57 -0.40 -35.24
C PHE A 150 16.12 -1.34 -36.32
N VAL A 151 15.62 -1.16 -37.55
CA VAL A 151 16.30 -1.55 -38.79
C VAL A 151 16.35 -0.32 -39.68
#